data_AF-A0A3M0GFF2-F1
#
_entry.id   AF-A0A3M0GFF2-F1
#
_cell.length_a   1.000
_cell.length_b   1.000
_cell.length_c   1.000
_cell.angle_alpha   90.00
_cell.angle_beta   90.00
_cell.angle_gamma   90.00
#
_symmetry.space_group_name_H-M   'P 1'
#
loop_
_entity.id
_entity.type
_entity.pdbx_description
1 polymer ?
#
loop_
_entity_poly.entity_id
_entity_poly.type
_entity_poly.pdbx_seq_one_letter_code
_entity_poly.pdbx_strand_id
1 'polypeptide(L)'
;MSEPTTDPSVLLTYDHARMRGKVTELEGAVKAAIDADQAEADSFFTDLSRFFKHGFGYQAAADDFQNKANALMDQAKAAMSSICSKADGKLSENAGVPDALEADSLKWSASAATVAGRKATCSSLASVPGWVGEDQERYALAVGVQAEALEELRGILSSTAQSCTAGATLNRAIFCAVGNGAIQATGRITGNQGYGSSDGVYYVRTANAIPVLEAFDDLVKRAISGDVASGSAGVLSKEQQHTMVMPNLLVEGGWPTGTSATGVVAAATGNGVLSDGEDAQTTLDAFLRMCMAGANL
;
A
#
# COMPACT_ATOMS: atom_id res chain seq x y z
N MET A 1 -16.58 9.59 -19.64
CA MET A 1 -15.21 9.36 -19.14
C MET A 1 -15.12 7.88 -18.84
N SER A 2 -14.28 7.15 -19.56
CA SER A 2 -14.07 5.72 -19.31
C SER A 2 -13.21 5.58 -18.06
N GLU A 3 -13.67 4.81 -17.07
CA GLU A 3 -12.83 4.47 -15.92
C GLU A 3 -11.57 3.74 -16.42
N PRO A 4 -10.37 4.13 -15.97
CA PRO A 4 -9.17 3.39 -16.30
C PRO A 4 -9.26 2.01 -15.62
N THR A 5 -9.59 0.98 -16.39
CA THR A 5 -9.43 -0.42 -15.98
C THR A 5 -7.93 -0.68 -15.85
N THR A 6 -7.42 -0.49 -14.63
CA THR A 6 -6.04 -0.81 -14.30
C THR A 6 -5.96 -2.31 -14.07
N ASP A 7 -5.12 -2.98 -14.86
CA ASP A 7 -4.84 -4.41 -14.74
C ASP A 7 -4.30 -4.70 -13.31
N PRO A 8 -4.89 -5.66 -12.55
CA PRO A 8 -4.42 -6.02 -11.21
C PRO A 8 -2.94 -6.45 -11.18
N SER A 9 -2.35 -6.84 -12.32
CA SER A 9 -0.91 -7.10 -12.44
C SER A 9 -0.03 -5.86 -12.16
N VAL A 10 -0.57 -4.65 -12.32
CA VAL A 10 0.16 -3.39 -12.10
C VAL A 10 0.45 -3.15 -10.62
N LEU A 11 -0.38 -3.69 -9.71
CA LEU A 11 -0.20 -3.54 -8.25
C LEU A 11 0.86 -4.48 -7.69
N LEU A 12 1.02 -5.66 -8.27
CA LEU A 12 2.04 -6.64 -7.88
C LEU A 12 3.48 -6.12 -8.12
N THR A 13 3.63 -5.09 -8.95
CA THR A 13 4.92 -4.50 -9.30
C THR A 13 5.07 -3.05 -8.84
N TYR A 14 4.10 -2.52 -8.09
CA TYR A 14 4.18 -1.15 -7.58
C TYR A 14 5.03 -1.12 -6.31
N ASP A 15 6.10 -0.34 -6.32
CA ASP A 15 7.08 -0.24 -5.26
C ASP A 15 7.33 1.22 -4.84
N HIS A 16 8.18 1.39 -3.83
CA HIS A 16 8.57 2.71 -3.35
C HIS A 16 9.27 3.55 -4.44
N ALA A 17 10.14 2.93 -5.26
CA ALA A 17 10.87 3.62 -6.30
C ALA A 17 9.94 4.25 -7.35
N ARG A 18 8.90 3.51 -7.76
CA ARG A 18 7.88 4.00 -8.70
C ARG A 18 7.05 5.13 -8.10
N MET A 19 6.63 4.99 -6.84
CA MET A 19 5.96 6.06 -6.09
C MET A 19 6.84 7.32 -6.04
N ARG A 20 8.12 7.17 -5.68
CA ARG A 20 9.07 8.28 -5.58
C ARG A 20 9.33 8.95 -6.92
N GLY A 21 9.35 8.19 -8.00
CA GLY A 21 9.39 8.72 -9.37
C GLY A 21 8.24 9.70 -9.62
N LYS A 22 7.02 9.37 -9.19
CA LYS A 22 5.84 10.25 -9.33
C LYS A 22 5.89 11.49 -8.45
N VAL A 23 6.41 11.38 -7.22
CA VAL A 23 6.67 12.55 -6.37
C VAL A 23 7.73 13.47 -7.00
N THR A 24 8.73 12.91 -7.68
CA THR A 24 9.76 13.68 -8.39
C THR A 24 9.17 14.40 -9.61
N GLU A 25 8.27 13.77 -10.36
CA GLU A 25 7.52 14.41 -11.45
C GLU A 25 6.71 15.61 -10.93
N LEU A 26 6.04 15.45 -9.77
CA LEU A 26 5.31 16.54 -9.11
C LEU A 26 6.22 17.70 -8.71
N GLU A 27 7.38 17.41 -8.11
CA GLU A 27 8.39 18.42 -7.77
C GLU A 27 8.83 19.22 -9.00
N GLY A 28 9.05 18.53 -10.13
CA GLY A 28 9.34 19.17 -11.41
C GLY A 28 8.22 20.10 -11.90
N ALA A 29 6.96 19.69 -11.75
CA ALA A 29 5.81 20.51 -12.14
C ALA A 29 5.66 21.77 -11.27
N VAL A 30 5.89 21.66 -9.96
CA VAL A 30 5.90 22.81 -9.03
C VAL A 30 7.02 23.78 -9.41
N LYS A 31 8.23 23.26 -9.65
CA LYS A 31 9.36 24.08 -10.09
C LYS A 31 9.06 24.81 -11.39
N ALA A 32 8.48 24.14 -12.38
CA ALA A 32 8.09 24.76 -13.64
C ALA A 32 7.04 25.87 -13.47
N ALA A 33 6.07 25.69 -12.55
CA ALA A 33 5.08 26.72 -12.25
C ALA A 33 5.73 27.98 -11.61
N ILE A 34 6.64 27.77 -10.66
CA ILE A 34 7.40 28.86 -10.02
C ILE A 34 8.28 29.59 -11.05
N ASP A 35 9.03 28.85 -11.86
CA ASP A 35 9.94 29.42 -12.86
C ASP A 35 9.16 30.22 -13.93
N ALA A 36 7.97 29.75 -14.32
CA ALA A 36 7.08 30.48 -15.25
C ALA A 36 6.52 31.78 -14.66
N ASP A 37 6.05 31.75 -13.40
CA ASP A 37 5.56 32.94 -12.72
C ASP A 37 6.66 33.99 -12.48
N GLN A 38 7.87 33.54 -12.14
CA GLN A 38 9.03 34.43 -11.98
C GLN A 38 9.40 35.10 -13.31
N ALA A 39 9.44 34.35 -14.41
CA ALA A 39 9.75 34.90 -15.73
C ALA A 39 8.70 35.94 -16.18
N GLU A 40 7.41 35.70 -15.90
CA GLU A 40 6.32 36.63 -16.20
C GLU A 40 6.44 37.92 -15.35
N ALA A 41 6.73 37.79 -14.06
CA ALA A 41 6.96 38.93 -13.18
C ALA A 41 8.19 39.76 -13.61
N ASP A 42 9.32 39.11 -13.91
CA ASP A 42 10.55 39.79 -14.34
C ASP A 42 10.35 40.56 -15.64
N SER A 43 9.58 40.00 -16.60
CA SER A 43 9.21 40.69 -17.83
C SER A 43 8.36 41.93 -17.54
N PHE A 44 7.36 41.80 -16.66
CA PHE A 44 6.50 42.93 -16.28
C PHE A 44 7.30 44.07 -15.63
N PHE A 45 8.15 43.79 -14.65
CA PHE A 45 8.97 44.83 -14.01
C PHE A 45 9.98 45.45 -14.97
N THR A 46 10.54 44.65 -15.89
CA THR A 46 11.42 45.17 -16.94
C THR A 46 10.69 46.18 -17.81
N ASP A 47 9.47 45.86 -18.27
CA ASP A 47 8.69 46.77 -19.10
C ASP A 47 8.22 47.99 -18.31
N LEU A 48 7.74 47.80 -17.08
CA LEU A 48 7.28 48.88 -16.21
C LEU A 48 8.40 49.88 -15.87
N SER A 49 9.62 49.40 -15.63
CA SER A 49 10.81 50.24 -15.39
C SER A 49 11.22 51.08 -16.60
N ARG A 50 10.94 50.60 -17.83
CA ARG A 50 11.18 51.37 -19.07
C ARG A 50 10.20 52.53 -19.22
N PHE A 51 8.97 52.39 -18.73
CA PHE A 51 7.92 53.41 -18.82
C PHE A 51 7.96 54.43 -17.67
N PHE A 52 8.34 54.03 -16.45
CA PHE A 52 8.22 54.88 -15.24
C PHE A 52 9.56 55.33 -14.64
N LYS A 53 10.46 55.91 -15.45
CA LYS A 53 11.76 56.45 -14.97
C LYS A 53 11.67 57.52 -13.85
N HIS A 54 10.49 58.05 -13.50
CA HIS A 54 10.32 59.18 -12.58
C HIS A 54 9.12 59.09 -11.58
N GLY A 55 8.53 57.92 -11.35
CA GLY A 55 7.35 57.80 -10.45
C GLY A 55 7.69 57.75 -8.96
N PHE A 56 7.24 58.73 -8.17
CA PHE A 56 7.29 58.70 -6.70
C PHE A 56 6.34 57.62 -6.15
N GLY A 57 6.83 56.70 -5.30
CA GLY A 57 6.02 55.66 -4.62
C GLY A 57 6.05 54.25 -5.25
N TYR A 58 6.69 54.09 -6.41
CA TYR A 58 6.79 52.80 -7.12
C TYR A 58 7.58 51.72 -6.36
N GLN A 59 8.68 52.13 -5.70
CA GLN A 59 9.58 51.22 -5.00
C GLN A 59 8.87 50.42 -3.90
N ALA A 60 8.04 51.08 -3.09
CA ALA A 60 7.32 50.44 -1.98
C ALA A 60 6.30 49.40 -2.47
N ALA A 61 5.64 49.65 -3.61
CA ALA A 61 4.71 48.70 -4.22
C ALA A 61 5.46 47.51 -4.85
N ALA A 62 6.63 47.74 -5.46
CA ALA A 62 7.49 46.68 -5.98
C ALA A 62 8.04 45.79 -4.86
N ASP A 63 8.45 46.39 -3.73
CA ASP A 63 8.92 45.64 -2.55
C ASP A 63 7.79 44.80 -1.93
N ASP A 64 6.58 45.34 -1.76
CA ASP A 64 5.41 44.60 -1.27
C ASP A 64 5.03 43.44 -2.19
N PHE A 65 5.06 43.68 -3.51
CA PHE A 65 4.84 42.65 -4.51
C PHE A 65 5.86 41.51 -4.38
N GLN A 66 7.17 41.84 -4.34
CA GLN A 66 8.24 40.85 -4.26
C GLN A 66 8.14 40.04 -2.95
N ASN A 67 7.78 40.69 -1.84
CA ASN A 67 7.58 40.01 -0.56
C ASN A 67 6.43 38.98 -0.63
N LYS A 68 5.30 39.34 -1.25
CA LYS A 68 4.17 38.41 -1.44
C LYS A 68 4.51 37.27 -2.39
N ALA A 69 5.22 37.56 -3.47
CA ALA A 69 5.74 36.56 -4.41
C ALA A 69 6.67 35.55 -3.71
N ASN A 70 7.64 36.05 -2.94
CA ASN A 70 8.55 35.22 -2.16
C ASN A 70 7.79 34.33 -1.16
N ALA A 71 6.78 34.88 -0.46
CA ALA A 71 5.96 34.11 0.46
C ALA A 71 5.22 32.95 -0.22
N LEU A 72 4.65 33.17 -1.41
CA LEU A 72 3.98 32.11 -2.19
C LEU A 72 4.96 31.02 -2.63
N MET A 73 6.14 31.43 -3.14
CA MET A 73 7.19 30.49 -3.52
C MET A 73 7.69 29.67 -2.33
N ASP A 74 7.91 30.31 -1.19
CA ASP A 74 8.38 29.65 0.03
C ASP A 74 7.33 28.68 0.57
N GLN A 75 6.03 29.04 0.54
CA GLN A 75 4.95 28.14 0.93
C GLN A 75 4.88 26.91 0.01
N ALA A 76 4.95 27.09 -1.31
CA ALA A 76 4.95 25.97 -2.26
C ALA A 76 6.17 25.05 -2.08
N LYS A 77 7.36 25.63 -1.89
CA LYS A 77 8.61 24.89 -1.61
C LYS A 77 8.53 24.15 -0.28
N ALA A 78 7.99 24.78 0.76
CA ALA A 78 7.82 24.14 2.07
C ALA A 78 6.85 22.96 2.01
N ALA A 79 5.72 23.12 1.31
CA ALA A 79 4.77 22.03 1.09
C ALA A 79 5.42 20.86 0.33
N MET A 80 6.14 21.14 -0.76
CA MET A 80 6.86 20.11 -1.52
C MET A 80 7.96 19.44 -0.68
N SER A 81 8.73 20.20 0.10
CA SER A 81 9.74 19.66 1.01
C SER A 81 9.13 18.76 2.09
N SER A 82 7.95 19.13 2.60
CA SER A 82 7.18 18.34 3.58
C SER A 82 6.73 16.99 2.99
N ILE A 83 6.31 16.97 1.72
CA ILE A 83 5.97 15.76 0.98
C ILE A 83 7.20 14.89 0.74
N CYS A 84 8.29 15.46 0.22
CA CYS A 84 9.54 14.73 -0.04
C CYS A 84 10.11 14.12 1.24
N SER A 85 10.14 14.87 2.34
CA SER A 85 10.60 14.38 3.65
C SER A 85 9.80 13.15 4.12
N LYS A 86 8.49 13.11 3.87
CA LYS A 86 7.65 11.95 4.21
C LYS A 86 7.87 10.76 3.27
N ALA A 87 8.04 11.02 1.98
CA ALA A 87 8.34 9.99 0.98
C ALA A 87 9.71 9.34 1.19
N ASP A 88 10.71 10.14 1.52
CA ASP A 88 12.10 9.72 1.73
C ASP A 88 12.37 9.24 3.17
N GLY A 89 11.49 9.55 4.12
CA GLY A 89 11.52 9.08 5.51
C GLY A 89 10.69 7.81 5.70
N LYS A 90 9.57 7.92 6.43
CA LYS A 90 8.75 6.77 6.88
C LYS A 90 8.33 5.80 5.77
N LEU A 91 8.03 6.30 4.56
CA LEU A 91 7.66 5.42 3.43
C LEU A 91 8.87 4.64 2.89
N SER A 92 10.05 5.25 2.89
CA SER A 92 11.31 4.62 2.48
C SER A 92 11.79 3.57 3.50
N GLU A 93 11.68 3.87 4.79
CA GLU A 93 12.03 2.94 5.88
C GLU A 93 11.30 1.59 5.78
N ASN A 94 10.09 1.60 5.22
CA ASN A 94 9.24 0.41 5.06
C ASN A 94 9.18 -0.11 3.62
N ALA A 95 10.02 0.40 2.71
CA ALA A 95 10.01 0.02 1.30
C ALA A 95 10.27 -1.47 1.05
N GLY A 96 11.07 -2.13 1.90
CA GLY A 96 11.40 -3.55 1.78
C GLY A 96 10.39 -4.51 2.43
N VAL A 97 9.37 -4.00 3.12
CA VAL A 97 8.37 -4.83 3.81
C VAL A 97 7.57 -5.72 2.86
N PRO A 98 7.06 -5.24 1.70
CA PRO A 98 6.36 -6.10 0.75
C PRO A 98 7.19 -7.31 0.30
N ASP A 99 8.43 -7.08 -0.12
CA ASP A 99 9.30 -8.13 -0.65
C ASP A 99 9.68 -9.15 0.44
N ALA A 100 9.90 -8.69 1.68
CA ALA A 100 10.14 -9.58 2.81
C ALA A 100 8.93 -10.49 3.10
N LEU A 101 7.71 -9.92 3.08
CA LEU A 101 6.47 -10.67 3.27
C LEU A 101 6.21 -11.66 2.13
N GLU A 102 6.48 -11.29 0.87
CA GLU A 102 6.39 -12.20 -0.27
C GLU A 102 7.38 -13.37 -0.15
N ALA A 103 8.63 -13.08 0.25
CA ALA A 103 9.63 -14.11 0.50
C ALA A 103 9.21 -15.07 1.62
N ASP A 104 8.63 -14.56 2.70
CA ASP A 104 8.11 -15.39 3.79
C ASP A 104 6.88 -16.21 3.36
N SER A 105 5.97 -15.63 2.56
CA SER A 105 4.84 -16.35 1.97
C SER A 105 5.29 -17.58 1.17
N LEU A 106 6.36 -17.45 0.37
CA LEU A 106 6.94 -18.56 -0.38
C LEU A 106 7.51 -19.65 0.54
N LYS A 107 8.21 -19.28 1.63
CA LYS A 107 8.75 -20.24 2.61
C LYS A 107 7.64 -21.01 3.30
N TRP A 108 6.58 -20.32 3.72
CA TRP A 108 5.43 -20.93 4.38
C TRP A 108 4.66 -21.86 3.43
N SER A 109 4.47 -21.45 2.17
CA SER A 109 3.86 -22.28 1.13
C SER A 109 4.66 -23.56 0.86
N ALA A 110 5.99 -23.46 0.76
CA ALA A 110 6.86 -24.63 0.57
C ALA A 110 6.83 -25.57 1.79
N SER A 111 6.72 -25.02 3.00
CA SER A 111 6.56 -25.79 4.22
C SER A 111 5.22 -26.53 4.25
N ALA A 112 4.13 -25.87 3.86
CA ALA A 112 2.81 -26.49 3.72
C ALA A 112 2.83 -27.67 2.73
N ALA A 113 3.49 -27.50 1.58
CA ALA A 113 3.67 -28.58 0.59
C ALA A 113 4.47 -29.76 1.16
N THR A 114 5.53 -29.49 1.94
CA THR A 114 6.32 -30.52 2.63
C THR A 114 5.47 -31.31 3.62
N VAL A 115 4.65 -30.63 4.41
CA VAL A 115 3.72 -31.27 5.36
C VAL A 115 2.67 -32.12 4.63
N ALA A 116 2.15 -31.66 3.49
CA ALA A 116 1.24 -32.44 2.66
C ALA A 116 1.87 -33.77 2.19
N GLY A 117 3.14 -33.73 1.76
CA GLY A 117 3.88 -34.95 1.38
C GLY A 117 4.11 -35.89 2.57
N ARG A 118 4.36 -35.35 3.76
CA ARG A 118 4.47 -36.13 5.00
C ARG A 118 3.13 -36.76 5.40
N LYS A 119 2.01 -36.06 5.22
CA LYS A 119 0.66 -36.62 5.44
C LYS A 119 0.43 -37.84 4.55
N ALA A 120 0.71 -37.72 3.25
CA ALA A 120 0.55 -38.83 2.31
C ALA A 120 1.42 -40.04 2.69
N THR A 121 2.66 -39.78 3.13
CA THR A 121 3.57 -40.83 3.64
C THR A 121 3.03 -41.47 4.92
N CYS A 122 2.51 -40.66 5.85
CA CYS A 122 1.92 -41.16 7.08
C CYS A 122 0.71 -42.06 6.79
N SER A 123 -0.22 -41.61 5.94
CA SER A 123 -1.41 -42.38 5.57
C SER A 123 -1.08 -43.71 4.90
N SER A 124 0.00 -43.82 4.12
CA SER A 124 0.40 -45.09 3.51
C SER A 124 0.90 -46.12 4.52
N LEU A 125 1.32 -45.67 5.71
CA LEU A 125 1.75 -46.54 6.80
C LEU A 125 0.59 -47.15 7.58
N ALA A 126 -0.67 -46.79 7.32
CA ALA A 126 -1.82 -47.32 8.07
C ALA A 126 -2.03 -48.84 7.90
N SER A 127 -1.46 -49.44 6.85
CA SER A 127 -1.49 -50.88 6.60
C SER A 127 -0.08 -51.41 6.41
N VAL A 128 0.35 -52.33 7.29
CA VAL A 128 1.66 -52.98 7.21
C VAL A 128 1.47 -54.39 6.66
N PRO A 129 2.10 -54.75 5.52
CA PRO A 129 1.96 -56.08 4.95
C PRO A 129 2.31 -57.19 5.93
N GLY A 130 1.42 -58.18 6.06
CA GLY A 130 1.59 -59.32 6.96
C GLY A 130 1.26 -59.06 8.42
N TRP A 131 0.91 -57.83 8.80
CA TRP A 131 0.43 -57.50 10.14
C TRP A 131 -1.10 -57.54 10.18
N VAL A 132 -1.68 -58.30 11.11
CA VAL A 132 -3.13 -58.50 11.24
C VAL A 132 -3.53 -58.57 12.71
N GLY A 133 -4.80 -58.28 13.01
CA GLY A 133 -5.38 -58.35 14.36
C GLY A 133 -5.53 -57.00 15.04
N GLU A 134 -5.97 -57.02 16.30
CA GLU A 134 -6.34 -55.82 17.07
C GLU A 134 -5.23 -54.77 17.17
N ASP A 135 -3.97 -55.20 17.28
CA ASP A 135 -2.83 -54.28 17.33
C ASP A 135 -2.61 -53.53 16.02
N GLN A 136 -2.86 -54.18 14.87
CA GLN A 136 -2.80 -53.52 13.57
C GLN A 136 -3.91 -52.49 13.42
N GLU A 137 -5.12 -52.79 13.91
CA GLU A 137 -6.24 -51.84 13.92
C GLU A 137 -5.90 -50.61 14.80
N ARG A 138 -5.39 -50.82 16.01
CA ARG A 138 -4.98 -49.73 16.92
C ARG A 138 -3.87 -48.88 16.32
N TYR A 139 -2.90 -49.49 15.65
CA TYR A 139 -1.85 -48.77 14.94
C TYR A 139 -2.40 -47.96 13.77
N ALA A 140 -3.31 -48.53 12.97
CA ALA A 140 -3.95 -47.80 11.87
C ALA A 140 -4.73 -46.57 12.37
N LEU A 141 -5.41 -46.68 13.52
CA LEU A 141 -6.08 -45.55 14.17
C LEU A 141 -5.08 -44.48 14.60
N ALA A 142 -3.96 -44.89 15.22
CA ALA A 142 -2.90 -43.95 15.61
C ALA A 142 -2.31 -43.23 14.38
N VAL A 143 -2.05 -43.94 13.28
CA VAL A 143 -1.61 -43.34 12.01
C VAL A 143 -2.64 -42.35 11.48
N GLY A 144 -3.94 -42.67 11.57
CA GLY A 144 -5.03 -41.75 11.22
C GLY A 144 -4.97 -40.44 11.99
N VAL A 145 -4.78 -40.50 13.30
CA VAL A 145 -4.62 -39.30 14.16
C VAL A 145 -3.43 -38.44 13.71
N GLN A 146 -2.30 -39.07 13.38
CA GLN A 146 -1.12 -38.35 12.90
C GLN A 146 -1.35 -37.68 11.53
N ALA A 147 -2.08 -38.36 10.63
CA ALA A 147 -2.42 -37.82 9.32
C ALA A 147 -3.37 -36.61 9.43
N GLU A 148 -4.33 -36.63 10.35
CA GLU A 148 -5.21 -35.49 10.61
C GLU A 148 -4.46 -34.31 11.26
N ALA A 149 -3.56 -34.56 12.21
CA ALA A 149 -2.70 -33.51 12.77
C ALA A 149 -1.82 -32.84 11.69
N LEU A 150 -1.27 -33.62 10.76
CA LEU A 150 -0.52 -33.08 9.62
C LEU A 150 -1.40 -32.24 8.69
N GLU A 151 -2.69 -32.56 8.57
CA GLU A 151 -3.64 -31.76 7.80
C GLU A 151 -3.89 -30.39 8.45
N GLU A 152 -4.08 -30.34 9.76
CA GLU A 152 -4.24 -29.07 10.49
C GLU A 152 -2.98 -28.20 10.38
N LEU A 153 -1.79 -28.80 10.56
CA LEU A 153 -0.51 -28.09 10.39
C LEU A 153 -0.38 -27.52 8.99
N ARG A 154 -0.72 -28.30 7.95
CA ARG A 154 -0.69 -27.84 6.56
C ARG A 154 -1.56 -26.60 6.37
N GLY A 155 -2.78 -26.61 6.91
CA GLY A 155 -3.68 -25.46 6.78
C GLY A 155 -3.15 -24.21 7.48
N ILE A 156 -2.59 -24.32 8.69
CA ILE A 156 -1.97 -23.19 9.40
C ILE A 156 -0.85 -22.55 8.57
N LEU A 157 0.03 -23.38 7.99
CA LEU A 157 1.14 -22.91 7.16
C LEU A 157 0.64 -22.20 5.89
N SER A 158 -0.39 -22.73 5.23
CA SER A 158 -1.03 -22.09 4.08
C SER A 158 -1.67 -20.73 4.45
N SER A 159 -2.39 -20.67 5.56
CA SER A 159 -3.04 -19.46 6.06
C SER A 159 -2.04 -18.38 6.44
N THR A 160 -0.89 -18.78 6.98
CA THR A 160 0.23 -17.87 7.26
C THR A 160 0.80 -17.30 5.96
N ALA A 161 1.00 -18.12 4.93
CA ALA A 161 1.45 -17.66 3.63
C ALA A 161 0.48 -16.64 3.00
N GLN A 162 -0.82 -16.94 3.03
CA GLN A 162 -1.87 -16.03 2.54
C GLN A 162 -1.87 -14.68 3.28
N SER A 163 -1.73 -14.71 4.60
CA SER A 163 -1.63 -13.51 5.44
C SER A 163 -0.41 -12.65 5.07
N CYS A 164 0.74 -13.28 4.80
CA CYS A 164 1.93 -12.59 4.31
C CYS A 164 1.68 -11.93 2.95
N THR A 165 1.07 -12.64 1.99
CA THR A 165 0.72 -12.09 0.67
C THR A 165 -0.24 -10.91 0.76
N ALA A 166 -1.27 -11.01 1.60
CA ALA A 166 -2.22 -9.92 1.85
C ALA A 166 -1.53 -8.71 2.49
N GLY A 167 -0.63 -8.94 3.45
CA GLY A 167 0.19 -7.90 4.06
C GLY A 167 1.10 -7.19 3.05
N ALA A 168 1.74 -7.93 2.15
CA ALA A 168 2.56 -7.35 1.09
C ALA A 168 1.72 -6.45 0.17
N THR A 169 0.54 -6.94 -0.23
CA THR A 169 -0.38 -6.20 -1.10
C THR A 169 -0.86 -4.90 -0.45
N LEU A 170 -1.19 -4.94 0.85
CA LEU A 170 -1.62 -3.77 1.61
C LEU A 170 -0.51 -2.71 1.69
N ASN A 171 0.74 -3.12 1.89
CA ASN A 171 1.87 -2.19 1.87
C ASN A 171 2.08 -1.58 0.47
N ARG A 172 1.96 -2.36 -0.61
CA ARG A 172 2.03 -1.83 -1.99
C ARG A 172 0.89 -0.86 -2.31
N ALA A 173 -0.30 -1.08 -1.75
CA ALA A 173 -1.45 -0.19 -1.92
C ALA A 173 -1.16 1.23 -1.38
N ILE A 174 -0.41 1.36 -0.28
CA ILE A 174 0.03 2.65 0.26
C ILE A 174 0.88 3.40 -0.77
N PHE A 175 1.88 2.73 -1.35
CA PHE A 175 2.74 3.33 -2.38
C PHE A 175 1.95 3.72 -3.64
N CYS A 176 1.02 2.87 -4.06
CA CYS A 176 0.14 3.14 -5.20
C CYS A 176 -0.76 4.36 -4.94
N ALA A 177 -1.38 4.47 -3.76
CA ALA A 177 -2.21 5.60 -3.39
C ALA A 177 -1.43 6.93 -3.43
N VAL A 178 -0.22 6.95 -2.86
CA VAL A 178 0.65 8.14 -2.89
C VAL A 178 1.08 8.46 -4.32
N GLY A 179 1.51 7.47 -5.10
CA GLY A 179 1.93 7.68 -6.48
C GLY A 179 0.81 8.18 -7.39
N ASN A 180 -0.40 7.68 -7.23
CA ASN A 180 -1.59 8.16 -7.96
C ASN A 180 -1.99 9.58 -7.53
N GLY A 181 -1.92 9.88 -6.23
CA GLY A 181 -2.11 11.24 -5.72
C GLY A 181 -1.12 12.22 -6.34
N ALA A 182 0.16 11.82 -6.48
CA ALA A 182 1.18 12.64 -7.13
C ALA A 182 0.88 12.86 -8.62
N ILE A 183 0.41 11.84 -9.36
CA ILE A 183 -0.01 11.97 -10.76
C ILE A 183 -1.15 12.98 -10.89
N GLN A 184 -2.17 12.90 -10.04
CA GLN A 184 -3.31 13.81 -10.07
C GLN A 184 -2.91 15.25 -9.71
N ALA A 185 -2.10 15.42 -8.67
CA ALA A 185 -1.55 16.72 -8.29
C ALA A 185 -0.74 17.35 -9.43
N THR A 186 0.10 16.55 -10.08
CA THR A 186 0.88 16.97 -11.26
C THR A 186 -0.04 17.42 -12.39
N GLY A 187 -1.08 16.66 -12.69
CA GLY A 187 -2.07 17.00 -13.73
C GLY A 187 -2.81 18.31 -13.46
N ARG A 188 -3.14 18.60 -12.20
CA ARG A 188 -3.80 19.85 -11.81
C ARG A 188 -2.87 21.05 -11.91
N ILE A 189 -1.65 20.92 -11.41
CA ILE A 189 -0.65 22.00 -11.46
C ILE A 189 -0.30 22.34 -12.90
N THR A 190 -0.07 21.32 -13.75
CA THR A 190 0.23 21.51 -15.18
C THR A 190 -0.97 22.04 -15.96
N GLY A 191 -2.18 21.54 -15.68
CA GLY A 191 -3.42 22.03 -16.32
C GLY A 191 -3.72 23.50 -16.01
N ASN A 192 -3.32 23.98 -14.82
CA ASN A 192 -3.51 25.36 -14.41
C ASN A 192 -2.47 26.34 -15.00
N GLN A 193 -1.47 25.86 -15.76
CA GLN A 193 -0.44 26.74 -16.35
C GLN A 193 -0.98 27.67 -17.46
N GLY A 194 -2.16 27.36 -18.03
CA GLY A 194 -2.79 28.13 -19.09
C GLY A 194 -3.56 29.38 -18.64
N TYR A 195 -3.75 29.59 -17.33
CA TYR A 195 -4.30 30.84 -16.81
C TYR A 195 -3.21 31.93 -16.87
N GLY A 196 -3.10 32.58 -18.03
CA GLY A 196 -2.33 33.82 -18.17
C GLY A 196 -2.96 34.96 -17.36
N SER A 197 -2.15 35.98 -17.00
CA SER A 197 -2.58 37.10 -16.17
C SER A 197 -3.90 37.72 -16.66
N SER A 198 -5.01 37.42 -15.99
CA SER A 198 -6.16 38.32 -15.99
C SER A 198 -5.72 39.56 -15.21
N ASP A 199 -5.84 40.75 -15.83
CA ASP A 199 -5.41 42.07 -15.32
C ASP A 199 -5.01 42.11 -13.83
N GLY A 200 -3.69 42.15 -13.57
CA GLY A 200 -3.14 42.50 -12.26
C GLY A 200 -2.91 41.36 -11.26
N VAL A 201 -3.08 40.09 -11.64
CA VAL A 201 -2.78 38.95 -10.76
C VAL A 201 -1.52 38.22 -11.24
N TYR A 202 -0.48 38.21 -10.41
CA TYR A 202 0.78 37.50 -10.64
C TYR A 202 0.94 36.31 -9.70
N TYR A 203 1.86 35.40 -10.02
CA TYR A 203 2.08 34.17 -9.25
C TYR A 203 0.83 33.27 -9.15
N VAL A 204 -0.06 33.37 -10.14
CA VAL A 204 -1.33 32.62 -10.17
C VAL A 204 -1.07 31.11 -10.21
N ARG A 205 -0.05 30.67 -10.95
CA ARG A 205 0.25 29.23 -11.08
C ARG A 205 0.76 28.68 -9.75
N THR A 206 1.67 29.39 -9.11
CA THR A 206 2.23 29.06 -7.79
C THR A 206 1.16 29.10 -6.72
N ALA A 207 0.33 30.15 -6.68
CA ALA A 207 -0.77 30.28 -5.73
C ALA A 207 -1.79 29.14 -5.88
N ASN A 208 -2.12 28.74 -7.10
CA ASN A 208 -3.02 27.62 -7.37
C ASN A 208 -2.40 26.25 -7.06
N ALA A 209 -1.07 26.13 -7.07
CA ALA A 209 -0.38 24.89 -6.73
C ALA A 209 -0.40 24.60 -5.23
N ILE A 210 -0.36 25.63 -4.37
CA ILE A 210 -0.34 25.50 -2.91
C ILE A 210 -1.48 24.62 -2.37
N PRO A 211 -2.78 24.90 -2.63
CA PRO A 211 -3.85 24.06 -2.08
C PRO A 211 -3.83 22.62 -2.63
N VAL A 212 -3.32 22.42 -3.85
CA VAL A 212 -3.13 21.07 -4.42
C VAL A 212 -2.04 20.32 -3.66
N LEU A 213 -0.93 20.99 -3.33
CA LEU A 213 0.16 20.42 -2.54
C LEU A 213 -0.26 20.14 -1.10
N GLU A 214 -1.00 21.03 -0.46
CA GLU A 214 -1.50 20.85 0.90
C GLU A 214 -2.45 19.64 0.99
N ALA A 215 -3.39 19.53 0.04
CA ALA A 215 -4.29 18.39 -0.03
C ALA A 215 -3.56 17.07 -0.32
N PHE A 216 -2.51 17.10 -1.17
CA PHE A 216 -1.67 15.94 -1.38
C PHE A 216 -0.81 15.58 -0.15
N ASP A 217 -0.27 16.56 0.57
CA ASP A 217 0.46 16.33 1.83
C ASP A 217 -0.42 15.65 2.88
N ASP A 218 -1.69 16.03 2.97
CA ASP A 218 -2.66 15.38 3.86
C ASP A 218 -2.98 13.95 3.42
N LEU A 219 -3.06 13.68 2.11
CA LEU A 219 -3.14 12.31 1.60
C LEU A 219 -1.91 11.48 2.00
N VAL A 220 -0.70 12.04 1.89
CA VAL A 220 0.54 11.36 2.31
C VAL A 220 0.53 11.07 3.81
N LYS A 221 0.08 12.01 4.65
CA LYS A 221 -0.08 11.78 6.10
C LYS A 221 -1.04 10.63 6.39
N ARG A 222 -2.20 10.63 5.73
CA ARG A 222 -3.19 9.54 5.82
C ARG A 222 -2.66 8.20 5.31
N ALA A 223 -1.80 8.23 4.31
CA ALA A 223 -1.17 7.02 3.79
C ALA A 223 -0.21 6.42 4.83
N ILE A 224 0.60 7.28 5.47
CA ILE A 224 1.54 6.89 6.53
C ILE A 224 0.84 6.40 7.80
N SER A 225 -0.32 6.96 8.16
CA SER A 225 -1.12 6.47 9.30
C SER A 225 -1.82 5.15 9.00
N GLY A 226 -1.80 4.68 7.76
CA GLY A 226 -2.54 3.48 7.33
C GLY A 226 -4.03 3.71 7.12
N ASP A 227 -4.52 4.96 7.22
CA ASP A 227 -5.94 5.28 7.04
C ASP A 227 -6.43 4.89 5.65
N VAL A 228 -5.57 5.05 4.65
CA VAL A 228 -5.84 4.66 3.25
C VAL A 228 -6.04 3.16 3.07
N ALA A 229 -5.74 2.34 4.07
CA ALA A 229 -5.93 0.89 4.07
C ALA A 229 -6.66 0.37 5.31
N SER A 230 -7.23 1.25 6.13
CA SER A 230 -7.78 0.94 7.46
C SER A 230 -8.85 -0.16 7.46
N GLY A 231 -9.75 -0.16 6.48
CA GLY A 231 -10.78 -1.20 6.32
C GLY A 231 -10.17 -2.59 6.08
N SER A 232 -9.27 -2.71 5.11
CA SER A 232 -8.57 -3.95 4.78
C SER A 232 -7.57 -4.38 5.85
N ALA A 233 -6.93 -3.42 6.53
CA ALA A 233 -6.03 -3.68 7.64
C ALA A 233 -6.77 -4.27 8.85
N GLY A 234 -8.01 -3.81 9.11
CA GLY A 234 -8.86 -4.38 10.16
C GLY A 234 -9.26 -5.83 9.87
N VAL A 235 -9.57 -6.16 8.61
CA VAL A 235 -9.85 -7.53 8.19
C VAL A 235 -8.60 -8.40 8.31
N LEU A 236 -7.48 -7.95 7.75
CA LEU A 236 -6.21 -8.68 7.83
C LEU A 236 -5.76 -8.88 9.28
N SER A 237 -5.92 -7.87 10.15
CA SER A 237 -5.59 -7.98 11.57
C SER A 237 -6.46 -9.01 12.29
N LYS A 238 -7.76 -9.08 11.98
CA LYS A 238 -8.64 -10.11 12.53
C LYS A 238 -8.24 -11.50 12.07
N GLU A 239 -7.89 -11.64 10.80
CA GLU A 239 -7.43 -12.91 10.22
C GLU A 239 -6.06 -13.35 10.75
N GLN A 240 -5.13 -12.41 10.92
CA GLN A 240 -3.85 -12.67 11.56
C GLN A 240 -4.04 -13.08 13.02
N GLN A 241 -4.90 -12.36 13.75
CA GLN A 241 -5.22 -12.74 15.12
C GLN A 241 -5.87 -14.12 15.16
N HIS A 242 -6.80 -14.42 14.25
CA HIS A 242 -7.40 -15.73 14.11
C HIS A 242 -6.35 -16.80 13.80
N THR A 243 -5.37 -16.53 12.93
CA THR A 243 -4.26 -17.46 12.62
C THR A 243 -3.31 -17.64 13.81
N MET A 244 -3.04 -16.58 14.58
CA MET A 244 -2.19 -16.62 15.78
C MET A 244 -2.86 -17.35 16.94
N VAL A 245 -4.18 -17.21 17.06
CA VAL A 245 -4.96 -17.88 18.11
C VAL A 245 -5.53 -19.22 17.66
N MET A 246 -5.46 -19.57 16.37
CA MET A 246 -5.98 -20.81 15.78
C MET A 246 -5.41 -21.98 16.57
N PRO A 247 -6.23 -22.60 17.44
CA PRO A 247 -5.81 -23.81 18.11
C PRO A 247 -6.38 -24.94 17.22
N ASN A 248 -5.60 -25.83 16.63
CA ASN A 248 -4.95 -26.93 17.35
C ASN A 248 -4.32 -27.96 16.39
N LEU A 249 -3.58 -28.92 16.95
CA LEU A 249 -3.24 -30.23 16.37
C LEU A 249 -4.09 -31.35 17.01
N LEU A 250 -5.40 -31.10 17.22
CA LEU A 250 -6.40 -31.89 17.98
C LEU A 250 -6.39 -31.78 19.53
N VAL A 251 -6.27 -30.54 20.05
CA VAL A 251 -7.24 -29.82 20.93
C VAL A 251 -6.66 -29.01 22.13
N GLU A 252 -5.48 -29.30 22.71
CA GLU A 252 -4.65 -28.26 23.38
C GLU A 252 -3.24 -28.75 23.82
N GLY A 253 -2.21 -27.93 23.59
CA GLY A 253 -0.91 -27.98 24.29
C GLY A 253 0.23 -28.81 23.69
N GLY A 254 -0.03 -29.74 22.75
CA GLY A 254 1.01 -30.59 22.15
C GLY A 254 0.56 -31.45 20.98
N TRP A 255 1.51 -32.14 20.34
CA TRP A 255 1.27 -33.08 19.24
C TRP A 255 0.52 -34.33 19.74
N PRO A 256 -0.53 -34.82 19.06
CA PRO A 256 -1.33 -35.92 19.56
C PRO A 256 -0.52 -37.22 19.58
N THR A 257 -0.72 -38.05 20.60
CA THR A 257 0.02 -39.31 20.80
C THR A 257 -0.89 -40.52 20.78
N GLY A 258 -0.53 -41.53 19.99
CA GLY A 258 -1.29 -42.79 19.90
C GLY A 258 -2.71 -42.54 19.37
N THR A 259 -3.70 -43.06 20.07
CA THR A 259 -5.12 -43.00 19.69
C THR A 259 -5.89 -41.88 20.40
N SER A 260 -5.22 -40.95 21.09
CA SER A 260 -5.83 -39.96 21.99
C SER A 260 -6.87 -39.05 21.34
N ALA A 261 -6.79 -38.85 20.02
CA ALA A 261 -7.72 -38.05 19.23
C ALA A 261 -8.36 -38.87 18.09
N THR A 262 -8.50 -40.18 18.27
CA THR A 262 -9.11 -41.05 17.25
C THR A 262 -10.55 -40.62 16.96
N GLY A 263 -10.91 -40.54 15.69
CA GLY A 263 -12.24 -40.12 15.25
C GLY A 263 -12.45 -38.61 15.25
N VAL A 264 -11.46 -37.82 15.66
CA VAL A 264 -11.47 -36.37 15.49
C VAL A 264 -10.93 -36.03 14.10
N VAL A 265 -11.68 -35.24 13.35
CA VAL A 265 -11.32 -34.77 12.01
C VAL A 265 -10.56 -33.47 12.14
N ALA A 266 -9.56 -33.27 11.28
CA ALA A 266 -8.82 -32.01 11.19
C ALA A 266 -9.76 -30.80 11.08
N ALA A 267 -9.50 -29.77 11.87
CA ALA A 267 -10.14 -28.48 11.72
C ALA A 267 -9.81 -27.85 10.35
N ALA A 268 -10.73 -27.04 9.84
CA ALA A 268 -10.56 -26.31 8.59
C ALA A 268 -9.59 -25.10 8.78
N THR A 269 -8.30 -25.39 8.96
CA THR A 269 -7.26 -24.37 9.20
C THR A 269 -6.68 -23.76 7.92
N GLY A 270 -6.99 -24.33 6.74
CA GLY A 270 -6.48 -23.88 5.44
C GLY A 270 -7.31 -22.79 4.75
N ASN A 271 -8.34 -22.27 5.43
CA ASN A 271 -9.24 -21.24 4.92
C ASN A 271 -8.80 -19.81 5.30
N GLY A 272 -7.54 -19.59 5.71
CA GLY A 272 -7.07 -18.28 6.17
C GLY A 272 -7.23 -17.17 5.12
N VAL A 273 -7.55 -15.95 5.56
CA VAL A 273 -7.94 -14.81 4.70
C VAL A 273 -8.74 -15.25 3.46
N LEU A 274 -9.59 -16.26 3.61
CA LEU A 274 -10.80 -16.31 2.82
C LEU A 274 -11.68 -15.32 3.54
N SER A 275 -11.81 -14.13 2.96
CA SER A 275 -13.13 -13.51 3.02
C SER A 275 -14.14 -14.63 2.79
N ASP A 276 -15.18 -14.63 3.60
CA ASP A 276 -16.40 -15.30 3.19
C ASP A 276 -16.71 -14.83 1.75
N GLY A 277 -16.61 -15.74 0.79
CA GLY A 277 -16.86 -15.48 -0.63
C GLY A 277 -15.79 -14.66 -1.34
N GLU A 278 -16.02 -14.37 -2.61
CA GLU A 278 -15.18 -13.61 -3.53
C GLU A 278 -14.78 -12.20 -3.04
N ASP A 279 -15.12 -11.80 -1.81
CA ASP A 279 -15.13 -10.44 -1.34
C ASP A 279 -13.80 -9.88 -0.81
N ALA A 280 -12.75 -10.59 -0.38
CA ALA A 280 -11.51 -9.92 0.09
C ALA A 280 -10.72 -9.38 -1.10
N GLN A 281 -10.64 -10.18 -2.17
CA GLN A 281 -10.00 -9.76 -3.41
C GLN A 281 -10.90 -8.79 -4.17
N THR A 282 -12.22 -8.98 -4.16
CA THR A 282 -13.17 -8.04 -4.78
C THR A 282 -13.38 -6.78 -3.95
N THR A 283 -13.25 -6.82 -2.62
CA THR A 283 -13.30 -5.65 -1.72
C THR A 283 -11.97 -4.96 -1.69
N LEU A 284 -10.83 -5.66 -1.77
CA LEU A 284 -9.54 -5.01 -1.99
C LEU A 284 -9.49 -4.38 -3.38
N ASP A 285 -9.92 -5.06 -4.45
CA ASP A 285 -10.02 -4.48 -5.79
C ASP A 285 -11.06 -3.35 -5.86
N ALA A 286 -12.22 -3.50 -5.22
CA ALA A 286 -13.25 -2.45 -5.16
C ALA A 286 -12.78 -1.28 -4.29
N PHE A 287 -12.05 -1.52 -3.20
CA PHE A 287 -11.44 -0.51 -2.34
C PHE A 287 -10.25 0.15 -3.03
N LEU A 288 -9.45 -0.58 -3.81
CA LEU A 288 -8.41 -0.02 -4.67
C LEU A 288 -9.04 0.84 -5.77
N ARG A 289 -10.13 0.38 -6.39
CA ARG A 289 -10.96 1.20 -7.28
C ARG A 289 -11.56 2.41 -6.56
N MET A 290 -11.94 2.29 -5.29
CA MET A 290 -12.53 3.37 -4.49
C MET A 290 -11.48 4.34 -3.92
N CYS A 291 -10.24 3.90 -3.66
CA CYS A 291 -9.10 4.75 -3.36
C CYS A 291 -8.63 5.47 -4.63
N MET A 292 -8.73 4.82 -5.79
CA MET A 292 -8.47 5.43 -7.10
C MET A 292 -9.60 6.38 -7.55
N ALA A 293 -10.87 6.12 -7.21
CA ALA A 293 -12.03 6.96 -7.52
C ALA A 293 -12.32 8.04 -6.46
N GLY A 294 -11.91 7.79 -5.21
CA GLY A 294 -12.10 8.64 -4.04
C GLY A 294 -10.92 9.58 -3.76
N ALA A 295 -9.85 9.50 -4.54
CA ALA A 295 -8.88 10.58 -4.70
C ALA A 295 -9.48 11.75 -5.54
N ASN A 296 -10.73 12.12 -5.22
CA ASN A 296 -11.25 13.43 -5.55
C ASN A 296 -10.57 14.42 -4.60
N LEU A 297 -9.30 14.72 -4.89
CA LEU A 297 -8.70 15.98 -4.47
C LEU A 297 -9.55 17.15 -4.99
#